data_AF-A0A7S0F565-F1
#
_entry.id   AF-A0A7S0F565-F1
#
_cell.length_a   1.000
_cell.length_b   1.000
_cell.length_c   1.000
_cell.angle_alpha   90.00
_cell.angle_beta   90.00
_cell.angle_gamma   90.00
#
_symmetry.space_group_name_H-M   'P 1'
#
loop_
_entity.id
_entity.type
_entity.pdbx_description
1 polymer ?
#
loop_
_entity_poly.entity_id
_entity_poly.type
_entity_poly.pdbx_seq_one_letter_code
_entity_poly.pdbx_strand_id
1 'polypeptide(L)'
;AYLRSAMQLFALLSLVGGASALIASPMAAHATQQRVAVSPMMACNGGKGGSGGEGPPLDKMRRGRVKALIQAADDADKVKAILLSSQTERLLLNTNWKVRSNLNMHLRKRATQFGVEVPMEFGAFNIRPRNTPKAQLKPTVMTETAPHPDAVAALARLRFC
;
A
#
# COMPACT_ATOMS: atom_id res chain seq x y z
N ALA A 1 -1.30 18.81 -60.46
CA ALA A 1 -1.82 17.56 -61.07
C ALA A 1 -2.02 16.51 -59.98
N TYR A 2 -3.10 16.65 -59.21
CA TYR A 2 -3.68 15.55 -58.42
C TYR A 2 -4.31 14.53 -59.38
N LEU A 3 -4.54 13.30 -58.92
CA LEU A 3 -5.48 12.30 -59.49
C LEU A 3 -5.00 11.37 -60.64
N ARG A 4 -3.79 10.79 -60.62
CA ARG A 4 -3.55 9.63 -61.53
C ARG A 4 -2.61 8.49 -61.13
N SER A 5 -2.01 8.49 -59.93
CA SER A 5 -1.09 7.41 -59.54
C SER A 5 -1.47 6.69 -58.25
N ALA A 6 -2.69 6.91 -57.75
CA ALA A 6 -3.23 6.26 -56.55
C ALA A 6 -3.88 4.88 -56.82
N MET A 7 -3.65 4.28 -58.01
CA MET A 7 -4.40 3.09 -58.46
C MET A 7 -3.53 1.96 -59.05
N GLN A 8 -2.21 1.97 -58.85
CA GLN A 8 -1.31 0.98 -59.50
C GLN A 8 -0.34 0.21 -58.61
N LEU A 9 -0.33 0.41 -57.29
CA LEU A 9 0.53 -0.41 -56.40
C LEU A 9 -0.23 -1.01 -55.20
N PHE A 10 -1.55 -1.11 -55.31
CA PHE A 10 -2.40 -1.92 -54.44
C PHE A 10 -2.54 -3.39 -54.93
N ALA A 11 -1.70 -3.81 -55.88
CA ALA A 11 -1.78 -5.11 -56.58
C ALA A 11 -0.58 -6.04 -56.34
N LEU A 12 0.14 -5.88 -55.23
CA LEU A 12 1.23 -6.79 -54.81
C LEU A 12 0.99 -7.32 -53.38
N LEU A 13 -0.27 -7.59 -53.08
CA LEU A 13 -0.77 -8.14 -51.81
C LEU A 13 -1.59 -9.40 -52.09
N SER A 14 -1.05 -10.37 -52.84
CA SER A 14 -1.66 -11.71 -52.98
C SER A 14 -0.78 -12.69 -53.77
N LEU A 15 0.16 -13.36 -53.12
CA LEU A 15 0.63 -14.70 -53.50
C LEU A 15 1.34 -15.30 -52.27
N VAL A 16 0.60 -16.06 -51.45
CA VAL A 16 0.68 -17.54 -51.36
C VAL A 16 2.03 -17.97 -50.78
N GLY A 17 2.15 -18.57 -49.60
CA GLY A 17 1.26 -19.52 -48.93
C GLY A 17 1.92 -20.92 -48.93
N GLY A 18 2.10 -21.51 -47.75
CA GLY A 18 2.45 -22.94 -47.54
C GLY A 18 3.95 -23.22 -47.41
N ALA A 19 4.53 -23.64 -46.28
CA ALA A 19 4.27 -24.76 -45.35
C ALA A 19 5.07 -26.05 -45.66
N SER A 20 5.65 -26.60 -44.59
CA SER A 20 6.12 -27.99 -44.38
C SER A 20 7.58 -28.26 -44.74
N ALA A 21 8.50 -28.45 -43.77
CA ALA A 21 8.68 -29.58 -42.83
C ALA A 21 9.44 -30.76 -43.45
N LEU A 22 10.19 -31.48 -42.60
CA LEU A 22 10.91 -32.75 -42.78
C LEU A 22 12.43 -32.68 -42.96
N ILE A 23 13.16 -32.62 -41.84
CA ILE A 23 14.25 -33.58 -41.60
C ILE A 23 14.08 -34.12 -40.18
N ALA A 24 13.34 -35.23 -40.08
CA ALA A 24 13.52 -36.22 -39.03
C ALA A 24 14.83 -36.97 -39.35
N SER A 25 15.69 -37.35 -38.41
CA SER A 25 15.53 -38.45 -37.46
C SER A 25 16.90 -38.65 -36.73
N PRO A 26 17.13 -39.69 -35.91
CA PRO A 26 16.79 -39.73 -34.48
C PRO A 26 18.01 -40.18 -33.64
N MET A 27 18.03 -39.97 -32.33
CA MET A 27 18.49 -40.96 -31.34
C MET A 27 18.20 -40.45 -29.93
N ALA A 28 17.13 -41.03 -29.37
CA ALA A 28 17.00 -41.45 -27.99
C ALA A 28 17.80 -40.72 -26.91
N ALA A 29 17.11 -39.85 -26.17
CA ALA A 29 17.18 -39.89 -24.71
C ALA A 29 15.81 -39.51 -24.14
N HIS A 30 15.06 -40.54 -23.74
CA HIS A 30 13.88 -40.41 -22.89
C HIS A 30 14.23 -39.62 -21.63
N ALA A 31 13.63 -38.45 -21.46
CA ALA A 31 13.33 -37.90 -20.15
C ALA A 31 12.16 -36.93 -20.29
N THR A 32 10.97 -37.50 -20.18
CA THR A 32 9.72 -36.81 -19.86
C THR A 32 9.93 -35.87 -18.68
N GLN A 33 10.18 -34.57 -18.92
CA GLN A 33 10.01 -33.54 -17.91
C GLN A 33 8.52 -33.26 -17.76
N GLN A 34 7.93 -34.13 -16.94
CA GLN A 34 6.77 -33.95 -16.10
C GLN A 34 6.46 -32.46 -15.86
N ARG A 35 5.27 -32.01 -16.28
CA ARG A 35 4.68 -30.75 -15.84
C ARG A 35 4.70 -30.74 -14.31
N VAL A 36 5.64 -30.00 -13.73
CA VAL A 36 5.74 -29.83 -12.28
C VAL A 36 4.47 -29.11 -11.83
N ALA A 37 3.73 -29.77 -10.94
CA ALA A 37 2.58 -29.22 -10.28
C ALA A 37 2.91 -27.83 -9.73
N VAL A 38 2.11 -26.82 -10.11
CA VAL A 38 2.18 -25.48 -9.54
C VAL A 38 1.92 -25.64 -8.04
N SER A 39 2.98 -25.50 -7.25
CA SER A 39 2.89 -25.44 -5.79
C SER A 39 2.06 -24.22 -5.41
N PRO A 40 1.23 -24.27 -4.34
CA PRO A 40 0.40 -23.14 -3.95
C PRO A 40 1.27 -21.89 -3.76
N MET A 41 0.86 -20.78 -4.36
CA MET A 41 1.57 -19.49 -4.26
C MET A 41 1.84 -19.18 -2.78
N MET A 42 3.12 -19.25 -2.39
CA MET A 42 3.57 -18.69 -1.13
C MET A 42 3.34 -17.18 -1.19
N ALA A 43 2.57 -16.66 -0.24
CA ALA A 43 2.44 -15.23 -0.04
C ALA A 43 3.84 -14.60 0.03
N CYS A 44 4.03 -13.51 -0.71
CA CYS A 44 5.20 -12.65 -0.60
C CYS A 44 5.30 -12.08 0.83
N ASN A 45 5.84 -12.86 1.76
CA ASN A 45 6.35 -12.36 3.03
C ASN A 45 7.62 -11.57 2.73
N GLY A 46 7.44 -10.31 2.31
CA GLY A 46 8.49 -9.30 2.19
C GLY A 46 9.01 -8.86 3.57
N GLY A 47 9.52 -9.80 4.37
CA GLY A 47 10.03 -9.59 5.71
C GLY A 47 11.29 -10.38 5.96
N LYS A 48 12.34 -10.16 5.16
CA LYS A 48 13.67 -10.74 5.40
C LYS A 48 14.53 -9.75 6.20
N GLY A 49 14.87 -10.15 7.43
CA GLY A 49 15.96 -9.62 8.27
C GLY A 49 15.46 -9.09 9.61
N GLY A 50 15.70 -9.71 10.77
CA GLY A 50 16.53 -10.85 11.14
C GLY A 50 16.16 -11.34 12.55
N SER A 51 16.87 -12.37 13.00
CA SER A 51 16.63 -13.28 14.14
C SER A 51 16.10 -12.69 15.46
N GLY A 52 15.22 -13.46 16.10
CA GLY A 52 14.95 -13.36 17.55
C GLY A 52 13.55 -12.88 17.84
N GLY A 53 12.70 -13.79 18.34
CA GLY A 53 11.33 -13.49 18.73
C GLY A 53 11.26 -12.42 19.80
N GLU A 54 10.45 -11.41 19.51
CA GLU A 54 9.51 -10.73 20.39
C GLU A 54 8.57 -10.02 19.42
N GLY A 55 7.27 -9.95 19.73
CA GLY A 55 6.32 -9.26 18.87
C GLY A 55 6.85 -7.87 18.48
N PRO A 56 6.46 -7.33 17.31
CA PRO A 56 6.95 -6.04 16.83
C PRO A 56 6.91 -5.00 17.97
N PRO A 57 8.00 -4.26 18.24
CA PRO A 57 8.04 -3.29 19.34
C PRO A 57 6.79 -2.40 19.28
N LEU A 58 6.20 -2.04 20.42
CA LEU A 58 4.91 -1.34 20.52
C LEU A 58 4.72 -0.21 19.48
N ASP A 59 5.78 0.55 19.19
CA ASP A 59 5.79 1.58 18.15
C ASP A 59 5.64 1.05 16.71
N LYS A 60 6.22 -0.12 16.38
CA LYS A 60 6.04 -0.81 15.09
C LYS A 60 4.58 -1.23 14.91
N MET A 61 3.93 -1.77 15.94
CA MET A 61 2.49 -2.06 15.90
C MET A 61 1.65 -0.80 15.71
N ARG A 62 1.90 0.24 16.51
CA ARG A 62 1.18 1.53 16.42
C ARG A 62 1.35 2.19 15.06
N ARG A 63 2.58 2.18 14.52
CA ARG A 63 2.88 2.66 13.15
C ARG A 63 2.09 1.87 12.11
N GLY A 64 2.04 0.54 12.23
CA GLY A 64 1.24 -0.31 11.35
C GLY A 64 -0.24 0.06 11.38
N ARG A 65 -0.81 0.23 12.58
CA ARG A 65 -2.19 0.69 12.80
C ARG A 65 -2.47 2.03 12.12
N VAL A 66 -1.66 3.05 12.40
CA VAL A 66 -1.84 4.38 11.78
C VAL A 66 -1.76 4.30 10.26
N LYS A 67 -0.83 3.53 9.70
CA LYS A 67 -0.72 3.36 8.24
C LYS A 67 -1.94 2.68 7.62
N ALA A 68 -2.50 1.66 8.28
CA ALA A 68 -3.73 1.04 7.80
C ALA A 68 -4.92 2.01 7.85
N LEU A 69 -5.03 2.82 8.90
CA LEU A 69 -6.06 3.87 9.00
C LEU A 69 -5.91 4.91 7.88
N ILE A 70 -4.68 5.30 7.53
CA ILE A 70 -4.40 6.22 6.41
C ILE A 70 -4.84 5.62 5.07
N GLN A 71 -4.61 4.32 4.88
CA GLN A 71 -5.06 3.63 3.67
C GLN A 71 -6.58 3.50 3.60
N ALA A 72 -7.23 3.21 4.74
CA ALA A 72 -8.67 3.04 4.84
C ALA A 72 -9.47 4.35 4.69
N ALA A 73 -8.85 5.51 4.94
CA ALA A 73 -9.46 6.80 4.67
C ALA A 73 -9.34 7.14 3.17
N ASP A 74 -10.30 6.68 2.37
CA ASP A 74 -10.39 6.85 0.91
C ASP A 74 -11.31 7.98 0.45
N ASP A 75 -11.95 8.71 1.38
CA ASP A 75 -12.79 9.88 1.11
C ASP A 75 -12.57 11.00 2.14
N ALA A 76 -12.99 12.23 1.84
CA ALA A 76 -12.85 13.40 2.73
C ALA A 76 -13.55 13.20 4.09
N ASP A 77 -14.75 12.61 4.09
CA ASP A 77 -15.50 12.34 5.32
C ASP A 77 -14.81 11.29 6.17
N LYS A 78 -14.23 10.27 5.53
CA LYS A 78 -13.46 9.23 6.22
C LYS A 78 -12.13 9.76 6.74
N VAL A 79 -11.48 10.70 6.05
CA VAL A 79 -10.30 11.39 6.60
C VAL A 79 -10.67 12.12 7.90
N LYS A 80 -11.79 12.83 7.93
CA LYS A 80 -12.24 13.52 9.16
C LYS A 80 -12.64 12.52 10.25
N ALA A 81 -13.45 11.53 9.92
CA ALA A 81 -13.99 10.57 10.88
C ALA A 81 -12.97 9.55 11.40
N ILE A 82 -11.99 9.15 10.57
CA ILE A 82 -10.99 8.13 10.91
C ILE A 82 -9.68 8.79 11.33
N LEU A 83 -9.08 9.62 10.47
CA LEU A 83 -7.72 10.15 10.70
C LEU A 83 -7.68 11.29 11.69
N LEU A 84 -8.66 12.19 11.65
CA LEU A 84 -8.76 13.33 12.57
C LEU A 84 -9.61 13.00 13.81
N SER A 85 -9.72 11.72 14.15
CA SER A 85 -10.43 11.27 15.34
C SER A 85 -9.56 11.33 16.60
N SER A 86 -10.20 11.44 17.76
CA SER A 86 -9.58 11.35 19.08
C SER A 86 -8.82 10.03 19.29
N GLN A 87 -9.32 8.93 18.72
CA GLN A 87 -8.68 7.61 18.80
C GLN A 87 -7.36 7.57 18.04
N THR A 88 -7.34 8.09 16.80
CA THR A 88 -6.11 8.17 15.99
C THR A 88 -5.11 9.14 16.61
N GLU A 89 -5.58 10.23 17.19
CA GLU A 89 -4.73 11.18 17.90
C GLU A 89 -4.06 10.54 19.13
N ARG A 90 -4.83 9.82 19.97
CA ARG A 90 -4.27 9.06 21.10
C ARG A 90 -3.24 8.04 20.64
N LEU A 91 -3.49 7.37 19.52
CA LEU A 91 -2.55 6.42 18.94
C LEU A 91 -1.24 7.11 18.53
N LEU A 92 -1.32 8.29 17.91
CA LEU A 92 -0.18 9.12 17.53
C LEU A 92 0.60 9.61 18.75
N LEU A 93 -0.06 10.18 19.76
CA LEU A 93 0.59 10.71 20.96
C LEU A 93 1.36 9.64 21.74
N ASN A 94 0.87 8.41 21.71
CA ASN A 94 1.52 7.27 22.33
C ASN A 94 2.78 6.80 21.60
N THR A 95 3.00 7.19 20.34
CA THR A 95 4.22 6.82 19.59
C THR A 95 5.44 7.67 19.93
N ASN A 96 6.63 7.13 19.69
CA ASN A 96 7.86 7.92 19.74
C ASN A 96 7.78 9.11 18.76
N TRP A 97 8.27 10.29 19.16
CA TRP A 97 8.29 11.50 18.34
C TRP A 97 8.87 11.29 16.93
N LYS A 98 9.96 10.54 16.77
CA LYS A 98 10.54 10.28 15.44
C LYS A 98 9.56 9.54 14.53
N VAL A 99 8.83 8.57 15.09
CA VAL A 99 7.80 7.80 14.37
C VAL A 99 6.59 8.69 14.10
N ARG A 100 6.13 9.45 15.11
CA ARG A 100 5.01 10.40 15.01
C ARG A 100 5.23 11.44 13.92
N SER A 101 6.42 12.03 13.85
CA SER A 101 6.81 13.01 12.83
C SER A 101 6.80 12.42 11.42
N ASN A 102 7.26 11.17 11.25
CA ASN A 102 7.16 10.48 9.96
C ASN A 102 5.69 10.20 9.57
N LEU A 103 4.86 9.77 10.53
CA LEU A 103 3.43 9.55 10.31
C LEU A 103 2.69 10.84 9.94
N ASN A 104 3.08 12.00 10.50
CA ASN A 104 2.54 13.31 10.14
C ASN A 104 2.61 13.57 8.62
N MET A 105 3.75 13.24 8.01
CA MET A 105 3.94 13.45 6.57
C MET A 105 2.96 12.60 5.74
N HIS A 106 2.75 11.33 6.13
CA HIS A 106 1.78 10.46 5.47
C HIS A 106 0.34 10.91 5.68
N LEU A 107 0.01 11.34 6.90
CA LEU A 107 -1.33 11.81 7.26
C LEU A 107 -1.67 13.09 6.50
N ARG A 108 -0.77 14.09 6.51
CA ARG A 108 -0.95 15.34 5.74
C ARG A 108 -1.06 15.08 4.25
N LYS A 109 -0.22 14.20 3.70
CA LYS A 109 -0.32 13.81 2.28
C LYS A 109 -1.72 13.26 1.96
N ARG A 110 -2.26 12.37 2.80
CA ARG A 110 -3.60 11.80 2.60
C ARG A 110 -4.70 12.86 2.77
N ALA A 111 -4.58 13.72 3.76
CA ALA A 111 -5.56 14.79 3.98
C ALA A 111 -5.59 15.79 2.81
N THR A 112 -4.42 16.20 2.31
CA THR A 112 -4.30 17.06 1.12
C THR A 112 -4.87 16.41 -0.14
N GLN A 113 -4.74 15.08 -0.31
CA GLN A 113 -5.35 14.37 -1.44
C GLN A 113 -6.88 14.54 -1.51
N PHE A 114 -7.54 14.69 -0.36
CA PHE A 114 -8.99 14.84 -0.26
C PHE A 114 -9.42 16.27 0.13
N GLY A 115 -8.51 17.24 0.05
CA GLY A 115 -8.81 18.64 0.38
C GLY A 115 -9.17 18.90 1.84
N VAL A 116 -8.75 18.01 2.76
CA VAL A 116 -8.98 18.16 4.20
C VAL A 116 -7.77 18.81 4.87
N GLU A 117 -8.01 19.84 5.67
CA GLU A 117 -6.97 20.47 6.47
C GLU A 117 -6.73 19.71 7.78
N VAL A 118 -5.45 19.51 8.13
CA VAL A 118 -5.03 18.89 9.40
C VAL A 118 -4.69 20.00 10.39
N PRO A 119 -5.40 20.12 11.53
CA PRO A 119 -5.11 21.14 12.53
C PRO A 119 -3.65 21.10 12.98
N MET A 120 -3.05 22.25 13.24
CA MET A 120 -1.63 22.35 13.61
C MET A 120 -1.33 21.61 14.92
N GLU A 121 -2.25 21.68 15.88
CA GLU A 121 -2.12 21.08 17.21
C GLU A 121 -2.41 19.57 17.22
N PHE A 122 -3.01 19.04 16.14
CA PHE A 122 -3.39 17.63 16.07
C PHE A 122 -2.15 16.73 16.21
N GLY A 123 -2.18 15.77 17.13
CA GLY A 123 -1.10 14.82 17.33
C GLY A 123 0.21 15.43 17.85
N ALA A 124 0.18 16.68 18.33
CA ALA A 124 1.32 17.40 18.89
C ALA A 124 2.58 17.29 18.01
N PHE A 125 2.45 17.55 16.70
CA PHE A 125 3.57 17.50 15.74
C PHE A 125 4.51 18.71 15.82
N ASN A 126 4.08 19.77 16.48
CA ASN A 126 4.82 20.99 16.80
C ASN A 126 5.69 20.85 18.07
N ILE A 127 5.36 19.92 18.97
CA ILE A 127 5.99 19.79 20.29
C ILE A 127 7.15 18.80 20.29
N ARG A 128 8.39 19.31 20.27
CA ARG A 128 9.59 18.47 20.38
C ARG A 128 9.68 17.78 21.75
N PRO A 129 10.27 16.57 21.85
CA PRO A 129 10.40 15.82 23.11
C PRO A 129 11.13 16.56 24.24
N ARG A 130 12.03 17.49 23.88
CA ARG A 130 12.77 18.32 24.82
C ARG A 130 11.87 19.34 25.53
N ASN A 131 10.75 19.72 24.93
CA ASN A 131 9.87 20.78 25.42
C ASN A 131 8.77 20.23 26.34
N THR A 132 8.28 19.02 26.06
CA THR A 132 7.18 18.43 26.82
C THR A 132 7.34 16.91 26.91
N PRO A 133 7.31 16.31 28.11
CA PRO A 133 7.35 14.88 28.27
C PRO A 133 6.09 14.23 27.70
N LYS A 134 6.23 13.03 27.12
CA LYS A 134 5.14 12.31 26.43
C LYS A 134 3.88 12.16 27.29
N ALA A 135 4.03 11.94 28.60
CA ALA A 135 2.93 11.76 29.53
C ALA A 135 2.04 13.00 29.69
N GLN A 136 2.53 14.19 29.35
CA GLN A 136 1.77 15.44 29.43
C GLN A 136 1.06 15.79 28.12
N LEU A 137 1.29 15.03 27.04
CA LEU A 137 0.61 15.25 25.77
C LEU A 137 -0.83 14.76 25.85
N LYS A 138 -1.78 15.66 25.56
CA LYS A 138 -3.21 15.36 25.58
C LYS A 138 -3.78 15.46 24.15
N PRO A 139 -4.76 14.62 23.80
CA PRO A 139 -5.49 14.77 22.55
C PRO A 139 -6.19 16.12 22.50
N THR A 140 -6.15 16.77 21.34
CA THR A 140 -6.88 18.01 21.07
C THR A 140 -8.34 17.72 20.73
N VAL A 141 -8.62 16.57 20.11
CA VAL A 141 -9.98 16.11 19.84
C VAL A 141 -10.51 15.41 21.10
N MET A 142 -11.41 16.08 21.82
CA MET A 142 -12.01 15.54 23.06
C MET A 142 -13.27 14.71 22.81
N THR A 143 -13.89 14.84 21.64
CA THR A 143 -15.09 14.08 21.29
C THR A 143 -14.74 12.63 21.03
N GLU A 144 -15.22 11.73 21.89
CA GLU A 144 -15.15 10.29 21.66
C GLU A 144 -16.31 9.85 20.79
N THR A 145 -16.07 9.69 19.50
CA THR A 145 -17.02 9.12 18.56
C THR A 145 -16.78 7.62 18.43
N ALA A 146 -17.85 6.85 18.20
CA ALA A 146 -17.73 5.42 17.89
C ALA A 146 -16.76 5.22 16.70
N PRO A 147 -15.91 4.17 16.73
CA PRO A 147 -14.96 3.92 15.66
C PRO A 147 -15.71 3.65 14.35
N HIS A 148 -15.30 4.34 13.29
CA HIS A 148 -15.87 4.15 11.95
C HIS A 148 -15.73 2.68 11.51
N PRO A 149 -16.74 2.06 10.88
CA PRO A 149 -16.70 0.64 10.51
C PRO A 149 -15.48 0.30 9.64
N ASP A 150 -15.11 1.16 8.69
CA ASP A 150 -13.93 0.96 7.85
C ASP A 150 -12.60 0.98 8.63
N ALA A 151 -12.54 1.78 9.72
CA ALA A 151 -11.37 1.80 10.60
C ALA A 151 -11.25 0.49 11.38
N VAL A 152 -12.37 -0.03 11.88
CA VAL A 152 -12.42 -1.34 12.56
C VAL A 152 -12.03 -2.46 11.60
N ALA A 153 -12.57 -2.46 10.38
CA ALA A 153 -12.23 -3.44 9.36
C ALA A 153 -10.75 -3.39 8.97
N ALA A 154 -10.17 -2.19 8.81
CA ALA A 154 -8.76 -2.01 8.51
C ALA A 154 -7.85 -2.50 9.64
N LEU A 155 -8.21 -2.23 10.90
CA LEU A 155 -7.46 -2.71 12.06
C LEU A 155 -7.61 -4.23 12.25
N ALA A 156 -8.75 -4.83 11.93
CA ALA A 156 -8.97 -6.27 11.98
C ALA A 156 -8.14 -7.03 10.93
N ARG A 157 -7.89 -6.40 9.76
CA ARG A 157 -7.02 -6.96 8.71
C ARG A 157 -5.54 -6.94 9.07
N LEU A 158 -5.13 -6.09 10.01
CA LEU A 158 -3.77 -6.09 10.55
C LEU A 158 -3.57 -7.31 11.46
N ARG A 159 -3.19 -8.43 10.88
CA ARG A 159 -2.62 -9.55 11.63
C ARG A 159 -1.26 -9.10 12.16
N PHE A 160 -1.18 -8.86 13.46
CA PHE A 160 0.10 -8.67 14.15
C PHE A 160 0.69 -10.06 14.35
N CYS A 161 1.48 -10.51 13.37
CA CYS A 161 2.36 -11.67 13.50
C CYS A 161 3.61 -11.29 14.29
#